data_AF-A0A421K7E7-F1
#
_entry.id   AF-A0A421K7E7-F1
#
_cell.length_a   1.000
_cell.length_b   1.000
_cell.length_c   1.000
_cell.angle_alpha   90.00
_cell.angle_beta   90.00
_cell.angle_gamma   90.00
#
_symmetry.space_group_name_H-M   'P 1'
#
loop_
_entity.id
_entity.type
_entity.pdbx_description
1 polymer ?
#
loop_
_entity_poly.entity_id
_entity_poly.type
_entity_poly.pdbx_seq_one_letter_code
_entity_poly.pdbx_strand_id
1 'polypeptide(L)'
;MNIEQEMDWIEKSKNIDGLELEVCFQLQDSFYIGDPNSHEQLQDEKYREAMELPSFERVVPTMARTSEAIENTNELASYYKNIIEKSVALEKPFNDIRQYFWLRLWFWNTEEDVHVSFPWYDSLSEMQQFFSWLKGNPEEPYIDMDQGWQVDAVRVGENLHIRQIDPDYDEEYSNVAVPFEIFVQKANEVENRAQQIISSLSKELGIDVWSKYLNEASFGTEEWQPNKKINRTKKAGGFFSRLFRR
;
A
#
# COMPACT_ATOMS: atom_id res chain seq x y z
N MET A 1 -9.45 -32.97 -10.71
CA MET A 1 -10.68 -32.54 -10.02
C MET A 1 -11.72 -32.29 -11.07
N ASN A 2 -12.99 -32.58 -10.77
CA ASN A 2 -14.10 -32.31 -11.68
C ASN A 2 -14.43 -30.83 -11.57
N ILE A 3 -14.44 -30.09 -12.69
CA ILE A 3 -14.70 -28.63 -12.72
C ILE A 3 -16.03 -28.28 -12.01
N GLU A 4 -17.02 -29.18 -12.08
CA GLU A 4 -18.30 -29.02 -11.38
C GLU A 4 -18.20 -28.99 -9.84
N GLN A 5 -17.18 -29.62 -9.22
CA GLN A 5 -16.95 -29.52 -7.77
C GLN A 5 -16.13 -28.28 -7.37
N GLU A 6 -15.46 -27.64 -8.33
CA GLU A 6 -14.50 -26.55 -8.08
C GLU A 6 -15.19 -25.19 -7.88
N MET A 7 -16.49 -25.09 -8.17
CA MET A 7 -17.28 -23.85 -8.17
C MET A 7 -18.55 -23.89 -7.30
N ASP A 8 -18.75 -24.93 -6.46
CA ASP A 8 -19.90 -25.05 -5.53
C ASP A 8 -20.07 -23.85 -4.59
N TRP A 9 -19.01 -23.07 -4.41
CA TRP A 9 -19.00 -21.89 -3.55
C TRP A 9 -19.79 -20.71 -4.14
N ILE A 10 -19.97 -20.67 -5.47
CA ILE A 10 -20.74 -19.64 -6.19
C ILE A 10 -22.20 -19.69 -5.79
N GLU A 11 -22.76 -20.90 -5.68
CA GLU A 11 -24.15 -21.10 -5.25
C GLU A 11 -24.38 -20.68 -3.79
N LYS A 12 -23.31 -20.62 -3.00
CA LYS A 12 -23.33 -20.24 -1.59
C LYS A 12 -22.97 -18.76 -1.35
N SER A 13 -22.58 -18.03 -2.40
CA SER A 13 -22.20 -16.62 -2.28
C SER A 13 -23.37 -15.78 -1.75
N LYS A 14 -23.08 -14.96 -0.73
CA LYS A 14 -24.04 -13.97 -0.23
C LYS A 14 -24.16 -12.82 -1.24
N ASN A 15 -25.34 -12.62 -1.80
CA ASN A 15 -25.61 -11.45 -2.64
C ASN A 15 -25.58 -10.18 -1.78
N ILE A 16 -24.78 -9.20 -2.19
CA ILE A 16 -24.73 -7.87 -1.58
C ILE A 16 -24.77 -6.80 -2.67
N ASP A 17 -25.30 -5.62 -2.36
CA ASP A 17 -25.55 -4.57 -3.35
C ASP A 17 -24.27 -3.93 -3.93
N GLY A 18 -23.14 -4.12 -3.24
CA GLY A 18 -21.84 -3.73 -3.76
C GLY A 18 -20.72 -3.91 -2.75
N LEU A 19 -19.50 -3.68 -3.24
CA LEU A 19 -18.29 -3.53 -2.45
C LEU A 19 -17.69 -2.15 -2.72
N GLU A 20 -17.15 -1.53 -1.68
CA GLU A 20 -16.16 -0.48 -1.85
C GLU A 20 -14.81 -1.11 -2.18
N LEU A 21 -13.98 -0.32 -2.86
CA LEU A 21 -12.73 -0.76 -3.46
C LEU A 21 -11.70 0.37 -3.37
N GLU A 22 -10.52 0.08 -2.84
CA GLU A 22 -9.41 1.05 -2.83
C GLU A 22 -8.05 0.36 -2.97
N VAL A 23 -7.13 1.04 -3.66
CA VAL A 23 -5.70 0.81 -3.52
C VAL A 23 -5.21 1.66 -2.35
N CYS A 24 -4.56 1.02 -1.39
CA CYS A 24 -4.13 1.64 -0.15
C CYS A 24 -2.61 1.67 -0.08
N PHE A 25 -2.03 2.85 0.10
CA PHE A 25 -0.63 3.01 0.46
C PHE A 25 -0.45 2.64 1.93
N GLN A 26 0.36 1.61 2.21
CA GLN A 26 0.63 1.18 3.58
C GLN A 26 1.62 2.14 4.23
N LEU A 27 1.21 2.75 5.34
CA LEU A 27 2.01 3.70 6.11
C LEU A 27 2.45 3.06 7.42
N GLN A 28 3.63 3.42 7.89
CA GLN A 28 4.16 2.98 9.17
C GLN A 28 4.43 4.20 10.05
N ASP A 29 4.03 4.11 11.31
CA ASP A 29 4.26 5.13 12.32
C ASP A 29 5.65 5.01 12.98
N SER A 30 6.47 4.10 12.47
CA SER A 30 7.81 3.85 12.97
C SER A 30 8.76 3.39 11.86
N PHE A 31 10.05 3.61 12.07
CA PHE A 31 11.14 3.22 11.20
C PHE A 31 12.05 2.24 11.94
N TYR A 32 12.20 1.04 11.40
CA TYR A 32 13.09 0.01 11.93
C TYR A 32 14.58 0.36 11.72
N ILE A 33 15.32 0.47 12.81
CA ILE A 33 16.76 0.81 12.82
C ILE A 33 17.67 -0.38 13.19
N GLY A 34 17.09 -1.54 13.51
CA GLY A 34 17.85 -2.74 13.88
C GLY A 34 18.46 -3.50 12.69
N ASP A 35 19.07 -4.64 13.01
CA ASP A 35 19.57 -5.64 12.06
C ASP A 35 18.38 -6.43 11.48
N PRO A 36 18.14 -6.41 10.15
CA PRO A 36 17.04 -7.15 9.53
C PRO A 36 17.15 -8.67 9.71
N ASN A 37 18.33 -9.21 10.04
CA ASN A 37 18.55 -10.64 10.24
C ASN A 37 18.39 -11.08 11.71
N SER A 38 18.13 -10.14 12.63
CA SER A 38 17.97 -10.47 14.04
C SER A 38 16.49 -10.53 14.44
N HIS A 39 15.97 -11.75 14.59
CA HIS A 39 14.59 -11.98 15.02
C HIS A 39 14.29 -11.33 16.38
N GLU A 40 15.25 -11.30 17.30
CA GLU A 40 15.11 -10.65 18.60
C GLU A 40 14.91 -9.13 18.44
N GLN A 41 15.66 -8.49 17.54
CA GLN A 41 15.54 -7.04 17.34
C GLN A 41 14.26 -6.65 16.61
N LEU A 42 13.78 -7.48 15.68
CA LEU A 42 12.54 -7.22 14.93
C LEU A 42 11.30 -7.08 15.84
N GLN A 43 11.33 -7.79 16.98
CA GLN A 43 10.25 -7.81 17.98
C GLN A 43 10.45 -6.75 19.09
N ASP A 44 11.61 -6.10 19.16
CA ASP A 44 11.93 -5.16 20.23
C ASP A 44 11.71 -3.70 19.78
N GLU A 45 10.76 -3.03 20.44
CA GLU A 45 10.37 -1.65 20.16
C GLU A 45 11.52 -0.66 20.21
N LYS A 46 12.61 -0.93 20.96
CA LYS A 46 13.76 -0.02 21.02
C LYS A 46 14.49 0.15 19.68
N TYR A 47 14.27 -0.77 18.73
CA TYR A 47 14.78 -0.69 17.37
C TYR A 47 13.77 -0.05 16.40
N ARG A 48 12.73 0.63 16.91
CA ARG A 48 11.75 1.36 16.10
C ARG A 48 11.77 2.83 16.51
N GLU A 49 12.22 3.69 15.59
CA GLU A 49 12.11 5.13 15.77
C GLU A 49 10.74 5.61 15.32
N ALA A 50 10.06 6.46 16.10
CA ALA A 50 8.79 7.03 15.68
C ALA A 50 8.91 7.81 14.35
N MET A 51 7.88 7.71 13.51
CA MET A 51 7.69 8.49 12.30
C MET A 51 6.36 9.25 12.38
N GLU A 52 6.40 10.50 11.93
CA GLU A 52 5.19 11.27 11.74
C GLU A 52 4.46 10.76 10.49
N LEU A 53 3.23 10.30 10.69
CA LEU A 53 2.33 9.99 9.59
C LEU A 53 1.86 11.29 8.91
N PRO A 54 1.45 11.26 7.63
CA PRO A 54 0.88 12.44 6.97
C PRO A 54 -0.33 12.99 7.75
N SER A 55 -0.57 14.30 7.69
CA SER A 55 -1.57 14.98 8.53
C SER A 55 -3.01 14.91 8.03
N PHE A 56 -3.22 14.64 6.74
CA PHE A 56 -4.56 14.51 6.18
C PHE A 56 -5.37 13.39 6.84
N GLU A 57 -6.69 13.57 6.88
CA GLU A 57 -7.61 12.62 7.50
C GLU A 57 -7.61 11.28 6.75
N ARG A 58 -7.58 10.20 7.53
CA ARG A 58 -7.62 8.82 7.04
C ARG A 58 -8.56 8.01 7.91
N VAL A 59 -9.33 7.12 7.29
CA VAL A 59 -10.19 6.18 8.04
C VAL A 59 -9.36 5.22 8.89
N VAL A 60 -8.25 4.73 8.34
CA VAL A 60 -7.27 3.94 9.08
C VAL A 60 -5.96 4.73 9.14
N PRO A 61 -5.44 5.09 10.33
CA PRO A 61 -4.28 5.96 10.43
C PRO A 61 -3.05 5.51 9.63
N THR A 62 -2.83 4.21 9.52
CA THR A 62 -1.69 3.58 8.83
C THR A 62 -1.98 3.20 7.37
N MET A 63 -3.09 3.67 6.78
CA MET A 63 -3.40 3.41 5.38
C MET A 63 -3.93 4.67 4.71
N ALA A 64 -3.29 5.11 3.64
CA ALA A 64 -3.85 6.16 2.78
C ALA A 64 -4.52 5.52 1.57
N ARG A 65 -5.85 5.61 1.51
CA ARG A 65 -6.65 5.17 0.34
C ARG A 65 -6.43 6.12 -0.83
N THR A 66 -6.63 5.67 -2.08
CA THR A 66 -6.49 6.57 -3.23
C THR A 66 -7.47 7.73 -3.19
N SER A 67 -8.69 7.53 -2.65
CA SER A 67 -9.66 8.61 -2.39
C SER A 67 -9.14 9.70 -1.47
N GLU A 68 -8.38 9.33 -0.43
CA GLU A 68 -7.84 10.26 0.57
C GLU A 68 -6.56 10.92 0.04
N ALA A 69 -5.71 10.16 -0.64
CA ALA A 69 -4.38 10.59 -1.06
C ALA A 69 -4.39 11.49 -2.32
N ILE A 70 -5.40 11.40 -3.19
CA ILE A 70 -5.39 12.10 -4.49
C ILE A 70 -5.27 13.63 -4.36
N GLU A 71 -5.91 14.23 -3.35
CA GLU A 71 -5.82 15.67 -3.07
C GLU A 71 -4.66 16.01 -2.12
N ASN A 72 -4.02 14.99 -1.52
CA ASN A 72 -3.00 15.13 -0.47
C ASN A 72 -1.63 14.56 -0.87
N THR A 73 -1.37 14.45 -2.18
CA THR A 73 -0.15 13.84 -2.73
C THR A 73 1.14 14.50 -2.25
N ASN A 74 1.13 15.81 -2.00
CA ASN A 74 2.29 16.55 -1.47
C ASN A 74 2.65 16.14 -0.02
N GLU A 75 1.63 15.93 0.83
CA GLU A 75 1.84 15.46 2.20
C GLU A 75 2.35 14.03 2.20
N LEU A 76 1.76 13.18 1.35
CA LEU A 76 2.19 11.81 1.16
C LEU A 76 3.63 11.73 0.62
N ALA A 77 4.00 12.58 -0.34
CA ALA A 77 5.38 12.71 -0.82
C ALA A 77 6.34 13.13 0.29
N SER A 78 5.94 14.07 1.16
CA SER A 78 6.75 14.53 2.28
C SER A 78 7.03 13.41 3.29
N TYR A 79 6.03 12.57 3.56
CA TYR A 79 6.20 11.36 4.37
C TYR A 79 7.23 10.40 3.76
N TYR A 80 7.13 10.10 2.46
CA TYR A 80 8.12 9.23 1.80
C TYR A 80 9.51 9.83 1.74
N LYS A 81 9.64 11.15 1.53
CA LYS A 81 10.93 11.85 1.61
C LYS A 81 11.57 11.68 2.99
N ASN A 82 10.80 11.73 4.08
CA ASN A 82 11.30 11.49 5.45
C ASN A 82 11.83 10.06 5.62
N ILE A 83 11.11 9.04 5.11
CA ILE A 83 11.59 7.65 5.10
C ILE A 83 12.95 7.54 4.39
N ILE A 84 13.07 8.14 3.20
CA ILE A 84 14.29 8.08 2.39
C ILE A 84 15.44 8.84 3.07
N GLU A 85 15.17 10.01 3.65
CA GLU A 85 16.17 10.78 4.39
C GLU A 85 16.68 9.99 5.61
N LYS A 86 15.80 9.32 6.34
CA LYS A 86 16.16 8.42 7.44
C LYS A 86 16.97 7.22 6.95
N SER A 87 16.55 6.56 5.87
CA SER A 87 17.26 5.39 5.35
C SER A 87 18.68 5.74 4.95
N VAL A 88 18.86 6.89 4.29
CA VAL A 88 20.17 7.34 3.84
C VAL A 88 21.04 7.79 5.03
N ALA A 89 20.47 8.44 6.05
CA ALA A 89 21.21 8.78 7.27
C ALA A 89 21.72 7.56 8.05
N LEU A 90 21.03 6.42 7.89
CA LEU A 90 21.35 5.13 8.52
C LEU A 90 22.08 4.17 7.57
N GLU A 91 22.45 4.63 6.37
CA GLU A 91 23.11 3.81 5.33
C GLU A 91 22.31 2.54 4.96
N LYS A 92 20.98 2.59 5.07
CA LYS A 92 20.09 1.49 4.67
C LYS A 92 19.78 1.56 3.18
N PRO A 93 20.07 0.50 2.39
CA PRO A 93 19.73 0.42 0.98
C PRO A 93 18.22 0.31 0.77
N PHE A 94 17.75 0.56 -0.46
CA PHE A 94 16.33 0.52 -0.80
C PHE A 94 15.65 -0.80 -0.40
N ASN A 95 16.29 -1.95 -0.63
CA ASN A 95 15.70 -3.25 -0.29
C ASN A 95 15.38 -3.42 1.20
N ASP A 96 16.09 -2.73 2.10
CA ASP A 96 15.85 -2.78 3.54
C ASP A 96 14.66 -1.89 3.97
N ILE A 97 14.18 -1.03 3.08
CA ILE A 97 13.09 -0.09 3.31
C ILE A 97 11.91 -0.27 2.34
N ARG A 98 11.96 -1.26 1.44
CA ARG A 98 10.93 -1.47 0.41
C ARG A 98 9.53 -1.63 1.00
N GLN A 99 9.42 -2.21 2.19
CA GLN A 99 8.18 -2.44 2.91
C GLN A 99 7.43 -1.17 3.30
N TYR A 100 8.10 -0.01 3.34
CA TYR A 100 7.41 1.26 3.55
C TYR A 100 6.69 1.75 2.30
N PHE A 101 6.93 1.14 1.14
CA PHE A 101 6.34 1.50 -0.15
C PHE A 101 5.28 0.50 -0.62
N TRP A 102 4.94 -0.49 0.21
CA TRP A 102 3.93 -1.48 -0.15
C TRP A 102 2.55 -0.86 -0.36
N LEU A 103 1.81 -1.48 -1.27
CA LEU A 103 0.43 -1.17 -1.53
C LEU A 103 -0.45 -2.29 -0.96
N ARG A 104 -1.76 -2.09 -0.98
CA ARG A 104 -2.74 -3.13 -0.66
C ARG A 104 -4.00 -2.88 -1.48
N LEU A 105 -4.57 -3.95 -2.02
CA LEU A 105 -5.89 -3.88 -2.65
C LEU A 105 -6.93 -4.35 -1.62
N TRP A 106 -7.92 -3.51 -1.34
CA TRP A 106 -8.88 -3.77 -0.27
C TRP A 106 -10.31 -3.55 -0.74
N PHE A 107 -11.17 -4.55 -0.51
CA PHE A 107 -12.60 -4.51 -0.74
C PHE A 107 -13.33 -4.60 0.59
N TRP A 108 -14.38 -3.79 0.76
CA TRP A 108 -15.20 -3.89 1.97
C TRP A 108 -16.64 -3.47 1.74
N ASN A 109 -17.53 -3.97 2.60
CA ASN A 109 -18.87 -3.43 2.77
C ASN A 109 -19.16 -3.39 4.28
N THR A 110 -19.30 -2.18 4.81
CA THR A 110 -19.52 -1.96 6.25
C THR A 110 -20.90 -2.41 6.72
N GLU A 111 -21.92 -2.32 5.86
CA GLU A 111 -23.30 -2.70 6.22
C GLU A 111 -23.45 -4.22 6.34
N GLU A 112 -22.74 -4.95 5.49
CA GLU A 112 -22.81 -6.41 5.40
C GLU A 112 -21.68 -7.14 6.16
N ASP A 113 -20.80 -6.39 6.82
CA ASP A 113 -19.60 -6.85 7.54
C ASP A 113 -18.68 -7.74 6.68
N VAL A 114 -18.43 -7.30 5.44
CA VAL A 114 -17.60 -8.02 4.47
C VAL A 114 -16.27 -7.31 4.28
N HIS A 115 -15.19 -8.07 4.35
CA HIS A 115 -13.83 -7.58 4.13
C HIS A 115 -13.03 -8.59 3.31
N VAL A 116 -12.71 -8.23 2.07
CA VAL A 116 -11.81 -9.00 1.20
C VAL A 116 -10.55 -8.19 1.00
N SER A 117 -9.40 -8.76 1.33
CA SER A 117 -8.12 -8.06 1.28
C SER A 117 -7.07 -8.93 0.64
N PHE A 118 -6.31 -8.35 -0.29
CA PHE A 118 -5.13 -8.94 -0.88
C PHE A 118 -3.92 -8.53 -0.05
N PRO A 119 -3.42 -9.40 0.86
CA PRO A 119 -2.51 -8.98 1.91
C PRO A 119 -1.09 -8.63 1.40
N TRP A 120 -0.70 -9.07 0.20
CA TRP A 120 0.70 -9.10 -0.25
C TRP A 120 0.98 -8.40 -1.59
N TYR A 121 0.28 -7.31 -1.91
CA TYR A 121 0.59 -6.56 -3.13
C TYR A 121 1.62 -5.46 -2.90
N ASP A 122 2.89 -5.82 -3.05
CA ASP A 122 4.02 -4.91 -2.95
C ASP A 122 3.98 -3.79 -4.00
N SER A 123 3.38 -4.06 -5.17
CA SER A 123 3.34 -3.15 -6.32
C SER A 123 1.97 -3.05 -7.00
N LEU A 124 1.76 -1.98 -7.75
CA LEU A 124 0.56 -1.81 -8.57
C LEU A 124 0.50 -2.89 -9.67
N SER A 125 1.64 -3.34 -10.22
CA SER A 125 1.64 -4.33 -11.29
C SER A 125 1.04 -5.68 -10.89
N GLU A 126 1.08 -6.04 -9.61
CA GLU A 126 0.43 -7.25 -9.09
C GLU A 126 -1.09 -7.07 -9.08
N MET A 127 -1.58 -5.94 -8.58
CA MET A 127 -3.00 -5.57 -8.62
C MET A 127 -3.55 -5.47 -10.05
N GLN A 128 -2.72 -5.01 -10.99
CA GLN A 128 -3.11 -4.88 -12.39
C GLN A 128 -3.43 -6.22 -13.06
N GLN A 129 -2.96 -7.34 -12.50
CA GLN A 129 -3.36 -8.67 -12.99
C GLN A 129 -4.85 -8.89 -12.74
N PHE A 130 -5.33 -8.59 -11.53
CA PHE A 130 -6.76 -8.65 -11.20
C PHE A 130 -7.58 -7.65 -12.03
N PHE A 131 -7.13 -6.40 -12.15
CA PHE A 131 -7.84 -5.41 -12.97
C PHE A 131 -7.89 -5.77 -14.46
N SER A 132 -6.82 -6.35 -15.00
CA SER A 132 -6.79 -6.81 -16.38
C SER A 132 -7.72 -8.02 -16.59
N TRP A 133 -7.73 -8.95 -15.64
CA TRP A 133 -8.64 -10.09 -15.66
C TRP A 133 -10.11 -9.65 -15.68
N LEU A 134 -10.49 -8.71 -14.78
CA LEU A 134 -11.85 -8.15 -14.73
C LEU A 134 -12.32 -7.57 -16.06
N LYS A 135 -11.41 -6.97 -16.84
CA LYS A 135 -11.71 -6.31 -18.13
C LYS A 135 -11.69 -7.27 -19.32
N GLY A 136 -10.92 -8.35 -19.22
CA GLY A 136 -10.63 -9.24 -20.33
C GLY A 136 -11.50 -10.49 -20.31
N ASN A 137 -11.33 -11.31 -19.28
CA ASN A 137 -11.88 -12.67 -19.21
C ASN A 137 -12.55 -12.93 -17.85
N PRO A 138 -13.48 -12.08 -17.37
CA PRO A 138 -14.03 -12.21 -16.04
C PRO A 138 -14.84 -13.51 -15.84
N GLU A 139 -15.29 -14.17 -16.92
CA GLU A 139 -15.96 -15.48 -16.86
C GLU A 139 -15.00 -16.66 -16.63
N GLU A 140 -13.69 -16.46 -16.82
CA GLU A 140 -12.67 -17.45 -16.45
C GLU A 140 -12.34 -17.30 -14.96
N PRO A 141 -12.14 -18.40 -14.21
CA PRO A 141 -11.74 -18.31 -12.80
C PRO A 141 -10.41 -17.56 -12.62
N TYR A 142 -10.42 -16.53 -11.78
CA TYR A 142 -9.23 -15.91 -11.23
C TYR A 142 -8.92 -16.53 -9.88
N ILE A 143 -7.67 -16.90 -9.68
CA ILE A 143 -7.15 -17.46 -8.43
C ILE A 143 -5.85 -16.72 -8.12
N ASP A 144 -5.82 -16.04 -6.99
CA ASP A 144 -4.60 -15.48 -6.41
C ASP A 144 -4.37 -16.14 -5.06
N MET A 145 -3.22 -16.78 -4.89
CA MET A 145 -2.88 -17.54 -3.69
C MET A 145 -1.46 -17.22 -3.27
N ASP A 146 -1.29 -16.76 -2.03
CA ASP A 146 0.01 -16.48 -1.44
C ASP A 146 -0.03 -16.64 0.09
N GLN A 147 1.02 -17.24 0.66
CA GLN A 147 1.29 -17.38 2.10
C GLN A 147 0.04 -17.62 2.99
N GLY A 148 -0.69 -18.71 2.77
CA GLY A 148 -1.86 -19.09 3.59
C GLY A 148 -3.12 -18.27 3.31
N TRP A 149 -3.19 -17.62 2.15
CA TRP A 149 -4.34 -16.84 1.73
C TRP A 149 -4.66 -17.12 0.26
N GLN A 150 -5.94 -17.16 -0.07
CA GLN A 150 -6.41 -17.29 -1.45
C GLN A 150 -7.64 -16.40 -1.68
N VAL A 151 -7.65 -15.68 -2.82
CA VAL A 151 -8.86 -15.11 -3.40
C VAL A 151 -9.20 -15.77 -4.72
N ASP A 152 -10.45 -16.19 -4.79
CA ASP A 152 -11.09 -16.64 -6.01
C ASP A 152 -12.05 -15.57 -6.50
N ALA A 153 -12.10 -15.36 -7.80
CA ALA A 153 -13.13 -14.54 -8.41
C ALA A 153 -13.59 -15.11 -9.76
N VAL A 154 -14.87 -14.95 -10.05
CA VAL A 154 -15.45 -15.34 -11.35
C VAL A 154 -16.77 -14.63 -11.58
N ARG A 155 -17.02 -14.18 -12.81
CA ARG A 155 -18.29 -13.63 -13.23
C ARG A 155 -19.21 -14.75 -13.69
N VAL A 156 -20.41 -14.78 -13.12
CA VAL A 156 -21.50 -15.66 -13.56
C VAL A 156 -22.74 -14.78 -13.80
N GLY A 157 -23.12 -14.64 -15.08
CA GLY A 157 -24.21 -13.74 -15.46
C GLY A 157 -23.89 -12.27 -15.17
N GLU A 158 -24.76 -11.60 -14.41
CA GLU A 158 -24.61 -10.18 -14.06
C GLU A 158 -23.79 -9.95 -12.79
N ASN A 159 -23.40 -11.02 -12.09
CA ASN A 159 -22.72 -10.94 -10.82
C ASN A 159 -21.26 -11.37 -10.92
N LEU A 160 -20.41 -10.66 -10.18
CA LEU A 160 -19.06 -11.07 -9.84
C LEU A 160 -19.12 -11.80 -8.50
N HIS A 161 -18.68 -13.05 -8.48
CA HIS A 161 -18.49 -13.82 -7.26
C HIS A 161 -17.04 -13.65 -6.80
N ILE A 162 -16.85 -13.34 -5.53
CA ILE A 162 -15.54 -13.18 -4.89
C ILE A 162 -15.54 -13.98 -3.60
N ARG A 163 -14.52 -14.81 -3.42
CA ARG A 163 -14.32 -15.58 -2.20
C ARG A 163 -12.91 -15.39 -1.71
N GLN A 164 -12.76 -15.28 -0.38
CA GLN A 164 -11.48 -15.28 0.31
C GLN A 164 -11.45 -16.44 1.30
N ILE A 165 -10.40 -17.27 1.21
CA ILE A 165 -10.18 -18.41 2.10
C ILE A 165 -8.74 -18.45 2.62
N ASP A 166 -8.54 -19.17 3.72
CA ASP A 166 -7.26 -19.75 4.11
C ASP A 166 -7.26 -21.24 3.70
N PRO A 167 -6.56 -21.62 2.63
CA PRO A 167 -6.54 -23.00 2.17
C PRO A 167 -5.77 -23.95 3.11
N ASP A 168 -4.89 -23.43 3.97
CA ASP A 168 -4.13 -24.23 4.92
C ASP A 168 -4.98 -24.65 6.13
N TYR A 169 -5.96 -23.83 6.50
CA TYR A 169 -6.88 -24.07 7.62
C TYR A 169 -8.33 -24.36 7.23
N ASP A 170 -8.65 -24.38 5.92
CA ASP A 170 -10.02 -24.54 5.38
C ASP A 170 -11.00 -23.50 5.96
N GLU A 171 -10.51 -22.28 6.21
CA GLU A 171 -11.29 -21.19 6.78
C GLU A 171 -11.80 -20.27 5.66
N GLU A 172 -13.12 -20.07 5.58
CA GLU A 172 -13.73 -19.12 4.65
C GLU A 172 -13.96 -17.78 5.35
N TYR A 173 -13.24 -16.74 4.92
CA TYR A 173 -13.35 -15.40 5.49
C TYR A 173 -14.47 -14.58 4.86
N SER A 174 -14.73 -14.79 3.56
CA SER A 174 -15.78 -14.07 2.83
C SER A 174 -16.15 -14.84 1.57
N ASN A 175 -17.43 -14.85 1.22
CA ASN A 175 -17.94 -15.41 -0.03
C ASN A 175 -19.19 -14.63 -0.46
N VAL A 176 -19.02 -13.77 -1.46
CA VAL A 176 -20.03 -12.77 -1.84
C VAL A 176 -20.22 -12.69 -3.34
N ALA A 177 -21.40 -12.24 -3.73
CA ALA A 177 -21.76 -11.91 -5.11
C ALA A 177 -22.16 -10.45 -5.18
N VAL A 178 -21.60 -9.71 -6.13
CA VAL A 178 -21.85 -8.27 -6.34
C VAL A 178 -22.20 -7.97 -7.79
N PRO A 179 -22.94 -6.88 -8.07
CA PRO A 179 -23.20 -6.46 -9.44
C PRO A 179 -21.89 -6.15 -10.20
N PHE A 180 -21.62 -6.91 -11.27
CA PHE A 180 -20.33 -6.86 -11.98
C PHE A 180 -20.04 -5.48 -12.58
N GLU A 181 -21.01 -4.87 -13.25
CA GLU A 181 -20.82 -3.59 -13.95
C GLU A 181 -20.45 -2.46 -12.96
N ILE A 182 -21.08 -2.44 -11.78
CA ILE A 182 -20.77 -1.47 -10.73
C ILE A 182 -19.37 -1.69 -10.19
N PHE A 183 -19.00 -2.95 -9.94
CA PHE A 183 -17.68 -3.31 -9.42
C PHE A 183 -16.56 -2.93 -10.40
N VAL A 184 -16.72 -3.24 -11.70
CA VAL A 184 -15.75 -2.90 -12.74
C VAL A 184 -15.59 -1.39 -12.92
N GLN A 185 -16.68 -0.63 -12.85
CA GLN A 185 -16.58 0.83 -12.89
C GLN A 185 -15.72 1.36 -11.74
N LYS A 186 -15.97 0.92 -10.50
CA LYS A 186 -15.15 1.29 -9.33
C LYS A 186 -13.69 0.87 -9.53
N ALA A 187 -13.44 -0.33 -10.06
CA ALA A 187 -12.08 -0.81 -10.33
C ALA A 187 -11.31 0.08 -11.30
N ASN A 188 -11.97 0.54 -12.36
CA ASN A 188 -11.37 1.48 -13.30
C ASN A 188 -11.02 2.81 -12.63
N GLU A 189 -11.93 3.36 -11.84
CA GLU A 189 -11.73 4.63 -11.14
C GLU A 189 -10.57 4.54 -10.14
N VAL A 190 -10.50 3.45 -9.37
CA VAL A 190 -9.44 3.19 -8.40
C VAL A 190 -8.08 2.98 -9.07
N GLU A 191 -8.00 2.17 -10.13
CA GLU A 191 -6.75 1.94 -10.86
C GLU A 191 -6.20 3.27 -11.43
N ASN A 192 -7.07 4.07 -12.04
CA ASN A 192 -6.68 5.37 -12.60
C ASN A 192 -6.19 6.34 -11.51
N ARG A 193 -6.87 6.41 -10.36
CA ARG A 193 -6.42 7.24 -9.22
C ARG A 193 -5.07 6.78 -8.68
N ALA A 194 -4.86 5.47 -8.53
CA ALA A 194 -3.58 4.91 -8.10
C ALA A 194 -2.44 5.33 -9.04
N GLN A 195 -2.63 5.18 -10.35
CA GLN A 195 -1.64 5.58 -11.36
C GLN A 195 -1.32 7.07 -11.31
N GLN A 196 -2.32 7.93 -11.12
CA GLN A 196 -2.13 9.38 -11.00
C GLN A 196 -1.33 9.77 -9.76
N ILE A 197 -1.63 9.15 -8.61
CA ILE A 197 -0.90 9.38 -7.36
C ILE A 197 0.53 8.89 -7.51
N ILE A 198 0.75 7.66 -7.98
CA ILE A 198 2.10 7.10 -8.18
C ILE A 198 2.91 7.98 -9.14
N SER A 199 2.31 8.45 -10.23
CA SER A 199 3.00 9.37 -11.16
C SER A 199 3.42 10.67 -10.48
N SER A 200 2.57 11.24 -9.62
CA SER A 200 2.87 12.46 -8.86
C SER A 200 3.99 12.21 -7.84
N LEU A 201 3.88 11.14 -7.05
CA LEU A 201 4.91 10.76 -6.08
C LEU A 201 6.26 10.48 -6.75
N SER A 202 6.25 9.77 -7.89
CA SER A 202 7.46 9.46 -8.64
C SER A 202 8.17 10.71 -9.16
N LYS A 203 7.41 11.74 -9.57
CA LYS A 203 7.98 13.05 -9.93
C LYS A 203 8.63 13.74 -8.74
N GLU A 204 7.99 13.69 -7.58
CA GLU A 204 8.47 14.30 -6.34
C GLU A 204 9.72 13.61 -5.76
N LEU A 205 9.82 12.30 -5.95
CA LEU A 205 10.92 11.47 -5.44
C LEU A 205 12.03 11.21 -6.46
N GLY A 206 11.76 11.45 -7.74
CA GLY A 206 12.68 11.21 -8.85
C GLY A 206 12.71 9.77 -9.37
N ILE A 207 11.89 8.88 -8.80
CA ILE A 207 11.83 7.46 -9.17
C ILE A 207 10.47 6.85 -8.82
N ASP A 208 10.02 5.92 -9.65
CA ASP A 208 8.80 5.13 -9.45
C ASP A 208 9.14 3.79 -8.79
N VAL A 209 8.75 3.63 -7.52
CA VAL A 209 8.97 2.42 -6.73
C VAL A 209 7.69 1.62 -6.46
N TRP A 210 6.55 2.10 -6.95
CA TRP A 210 5.24 1.47 -6.68
C TRP A 210 4.69 0.73 -7.89
N SER A 211 5.00 1.18 -9.11
CA SER A 211 4.42 0.56 -10.31
C SER A 211 4.86 -0.88 -10.49
N LYS A 212 6.11 -1.21 -10.16
CA LYS A 212 6.71 -2.54 -10.35
C LYS A 212 7.76 -2.81 -9.29
N TYR A 213 8.04 -4.10 -9.08
CA TYR A 213 9.15 -4.53 -8.25
C TYR A 213 10.50 -3.98 -8.76
N LEU A 214 11.29 -3.43 -7.84
CA LEU A 214 12.64 -2.93 -8.10
C LEU A 214 13.63 -3.55 -7.12
N ASN A 215 14.80 -3.94 -7.62
CA ASN A 215 15.91 -4.44 -6.79
C ASN A 215 16.74 -3.31 -6.17
N GLU A 216 16.77 -2.14 -6.81
CA GLU A 216 17.54 -0.98 -6.38
C GLU A 216 16.79 0.29 -6.80
N ALA A 217 16.90 1.34 -5.99
CA ALA A 217 16.30 2.64 -6.26
C ALA A 217 17.28 3.75 -5.88
N SER A 218 17.44 4.74 -6.77
CA SER A 218 18.18 5.97 -6.50
C SER A 218 17.20 7.13 -6.47
N PHE A 219 16.99 7.69 -5.28
CA PHE A 219 16.06 8.78 -5.06
C PHE A 219 16.73 10.15 -5.27
N GLY A 220 15.93 11.14 -5.66
CA GLY A 220 16.34 12.53 -5.81
C GLY A 220 15.90 13.14 -7.14
N THR A 221 15.58 14.43 -7.09
CA THR A 221 15.25 15.30 -8.22
C THR A 221 16.27 16.44 -8.31
N GLU A 222 16.12 17.35 -9.29
CA GLU A 222 16.96 18.56 -9.32
C GLU A 222 16.72 19.46 -8.08
N GLU A 223 15.47 19.49 -7.59
CA GLU A 223 15.04 20.36 -6.50
C GLU A 223 15.32 19.74 -5.12
N TRP A 224 15.15 18.42 -4.98
CA TRP A 224 15.32 17.67 -3.74
C TRP A 224 16.34 16.54 -3.89
N GLN A 225 17.22 16.39 -2.92
CA GLN A 225 18.18 15.29 -2.87
C GLN A 225 18.24 14.77 -1.42
N PRO A 226 18.09 13.46 -1.19
CA PRO A 226 18.39 12.91 0.13
C PRO A 226 19.88 13.18 0.41
N ASN A 227 20.23 13.62 1.63
CA ASN A 227 21.57 14.12 2.00
C ASN A 227 21.96 15.54 1.56
N LYS A 228 21.06 16.43 1.11
CA LYS A 228 21.37 17.86 1.27
C LYS A 228 21.47 18.12 2.76
N LYS A 229 22.70 18.06 3.32
CA LYS A 229 23.02 18.62 4.62
C LYS A 229 22.43 20.01 4.59
N ILE A 230 21.30 20.21 5.25
CA ILE A 230 20.83 21.55 5.55
C ILE A 230 21.98 22.10 6.37
N ASN A 231 22.81 22.94 5.73
CA ASN A 231 23.74 23.78 6.42
C ASN A 231 22.86 24.68 7.28
N ARG A 232 22.45 24.16 8.44
CA ARG A 232 22.06 24.96 9.60
C ARG A 232 23.33 25.71 9.95
N THR A 233 23.57 26.77 9.20
CA THR A 233 24.43 27.86 9.60
C THR A 233 23.89 28.24 10.97
N LYS A 234 24.58 27.75 12.01
CA LYS A 234 24.49 28.32 13.33
C LYS A 234 24.76 29.80 13.11
N LYS A 235 23.71 30.61 13.03
CA LYS A 235 23.79 31.99 13.50
C LYS A 235 24.09 31.88 14.98
N ALA A 236 25.36 31.65 15.30
CA ALA A 236 25.93 32.08 16.55
C ALA A 236 25.79 33.60 16.53
N GLY A 237 24.65 34.08 17.02
CA GLY A 237 24.48 35.47 17.36
C GLY A 237 25.59 35.83 18.34
N GLY A 238 26.59 36.56 17.84
CA GLY A 238 27.55 37.24 18.68
C GLY A 238 26.79 38.20 19.59
N PHE A 239 26.51 37.78 20.82
CA PHE A 239 25.87 38.62 21.82
C PHE A 239 26.38 38.39 23.26
N PHE A 240 27.55 37.76 23.44
CA PHE A 240 28.18 37.60 24.77
C PHE A 240 29.70 37.81 24.78
N SER A 241 30.18 38.91 24.19
CA SER A 241 31.54 39.41 24.43
C SER A 241 31.58 40.88 24.86
N ARG A 242 30.74 41.24 25.85
CA ARG A 242 30.90 42.48 26.63
C ARG A 242 30.45 42.30 28.08
N LEU A 243 31.14 41.44 28.81
CA LEU A 243 31.31 41.60 30.26
C LEU A 243 32.71 41.08 30.60
N PHE A 244 33.40 41.79 31.48
CA PHE A 244 34.83 41.65 31.83
C PHE A 244 35.82 42.42 30.94
N ARG A 245 35.71 43.75 30.99
CA ARG A 245 36.88 44.61 31.21
C ARG A 245 36.62 45.47 32.45
N ARG A 246 37.28 45.14 33.55
CA ARG A 246 37.69 46.06 34.62
C ARG A 246 39.19 45.91 34.75
#